data_AF-A0AAW1KEG5-F1
#
_entry.id   AF-A0AAW1KEG5-F1
#
_cell.length_a   1.000
_cell.length_b   1.000
_cell.length_c   1.000
_cell.angle_alpha   90.00
_cell.angle_beta   90.00
_cell.angle_gamma   90.00
#
_symmetry.space_group_name_H-M   'P 1'
#
loop_
_entity.id
_entity.type
_entity.pdbx_description
1 polymer ?
#
loop_
_entity_poly.entity_id
_entity_poly.type
_entity_poly.pdbx_seq_one_letter_code
_entity_poly.pdbx_strand_id
1 'polypeptide(L)'
;MNNVAAEFNFEKDNCFSNSQTLETALWDNMEAVTLAGIQFSDSLAGRTDLDDNLEVTIRFPSELRVLNASAGILTSIWCTYAMFFPLQIPGPRNPDLNNGALPRYFDEGFLTLQYYISREFIKYHVDNDSFQMPTLTMQRFPYPTWTHDPLLLALQSFVGLMFMLTFVYPCLNIVKVLTTEKEKQLKEAMKIMGLPNWLHWTAWFIKIFIMLLISIILMLILVKVRWFPDSDYSVLTLVDPFLLFVFLVCYACAIITFCFVISVLFSKANTATTIAGFAWFLSYCIWTFLQNRYGTLSLAQKMLICLAWNSAMAFGFQMIIMWEGTPDALYVEAVFPGDYGVPKRWYFPFTKSFWCGNTKNTGKFTE
;
A
#
# COMPACT_ATOMS: atom_id res chain seq x y z
N MET A 1 -12.49 37.52 -34.86
CA MET A 1 -11.33 36.61 -34.75
C MET A 1 -11.94 35.25 -34.50
N ASN A 2 -12.19 34.53 -35.59
CA ASN A 2 -12.79 33.19 -35.54
C ASN A 2 -11.74 32.28 -34.92
N ASN A 3 -12.04 31.85 -33.70
CA ASN A 3 -11.17 31.01 -32.91
C ASN A 3 -11.13 29.63 -33.56
N VAL A 4 -9.97 28.98 -33.55
CA VAL A 4 -9.78 27.57 -33.95
C VAL A 4 -10.82 26.63 -33.34
N ALA A 5 -11.41 27.01 -32.20
CA ALA A 5 -12.54 26.32 -31.56
C ALA A 5 -13.80 26.21 -32.44
N ALA A 6 -14.10 27.19 -33.32
CA ALA A 6 -15.28 27.17 -34.19
C ALA A 6 -15.19 26.14 -35.33
N GLU A 7 -14.00 25.61 -35.58
CA GLU A 7 -13.76 24.57 -36.57
C GLU A 7 -14.05 23.16 -36.01
N PHE A 8 -14.03 23.03 -34.68
CA PHE A 8 -14.56 21.87 -34.00
C PHE A 8 -16.08 22.01 -33.93
N ASN A 9 -16.80 21.20 -34.69
CA ASN A 9 -18.26 21.29 -34.87
C ASN A 9 -19.04 20.84 -33.61
N PHE A 10 -18.96 21.62 -32.52
CA PHE A 10 -19.70 21.38 -31.28
C PHE A 10 -21.00 22.21 -31.26
N GLU A 11 -22.13 21.57 -30.93
CA GLU A 11 -23.48 22.14 -31.13
C GLU A 11 -23.87 23.25 -30.12
N LYS A 12 -23.05 23.59 -29.11
CA LYS A 12 -23.35 24.58 -28.06
C LYS A 12 -22.09 25.24 -27.48
N ASP A 13 -21.47 26.14 -28.24
CA ASP A 13 -20.18 26.71 -27.85
C ASP A 13 -20.27 28.15 -27.35
N ASN A 14 -20.06 28.33 -26.05
CA ASN A 14 -19.68 29.63 -25.49
C ASN A 14 -18.16 29.72 -25.51
N CYS A 15 -17.62 30.49 -26.45
CA CYS A 15 -16.18 30.77 -26.51
C CYS A 15 -15.81 31.87 -25.50
N PHE A 16 -14.79 31.63 -24.68
CA PHE A 16 -14.26 32.61 -23.72
C PHE A 16 -12.85 33.03 -24.13
N SER A 17 -12.52 34.31 -23.92
CA SER A 17 -11.20 34.86 -24.27
C SER A 17 -10.13 34.62 -23.22
N ASN A 18 -10.51 34.31 -21.98
CA ASN A 18 -9.59 34.06 -20.88
C ASN A 18 -9.99 32.81 -20.08
N SER A 19 -9.00 32.08 -19.57
CA SER A 19 -9.20 30.91 -18.70
C SER A 19 -9.97 31.27 -17.42
N GLN A 20 -9.73 32.45 -16.84
CA GLN A 20 -10.46 32.92 -15.65
C GLN A 20 -11.93 33.17 -15.94
N THR A 21 -12.26 33.73 -17.11
CA THR A 21 -13.67 33.95 -17.51
C THR A 21 -14.39 32.65 -17.80
N LEU A 22 -13.68 31.65 -18.30
CA LEU A 22 -14.19 30.29 -18.45
C LEU A 22 -14.45 29.66 -17.07
N GLU A 23 -13.56 29.88 -16.10
CA GLU A 23 -13.72 29.39 -14.74
C GLU A 23 -14.93 30.01 -14.04
N THR A 24 -15.07 31.35 -14.11
CA THR A 24 -16.25 32.04 -13.58
C THR A 24 -17.52 31.60 -14.28
N ALA A 25 -17.49 31.38 -15.60
CA ALA A 25 -18.66 30.89 -16.32
C ALA A 25 -19.04 29.45 -15.96
N LEU A 26 -18.07 28.60 -15.60
CA LEU A 26 -18.33 27.26 -15.06
C LEU A 26 -18.95 27.33 -13.66
N TRP A 27 -18.57 28.32 -12.84
CA TRP A 27 -19.18 28.53 -11.52
C TRP A 27 -20.55 29.20 -11.57
N ASP A 28 -20.76 30.18 -12.44
CA ASP A 28 -22.00 30.96 -12.49
C ASP A 28 -23.15 30.20 -13.18
N ASN A 29 -22.82 29.31 -14.13
CA ASN A 29 -23.80 28.50 -14.86
C ASN A 29 -24.07 27.14 -14.20
N MET A 30 -24.23 27.09 -12.87
CA MET A 30 -24.57 25.85 -12.15
C MET A 30 -25.90 25.21 -12.62
N GLU A 31 -26.80 25.98 -13.22
CA GLU A 31 -28.09 25.48 -13.74
C GLU A 31 -28.04 25.00 -15.19
N ALA A 32 -27.01 25.37 -15.96
CA ALA A 32 -26.83 24.90 -17.33
C ALA A 32 -26.02 23.61 -17.32
N VAL A 33 -26.49 22.59 -18.05
CA VAL A 33 -25.78 21.31 -18.24
C VAL A 33 -24.52 21.56 -19.09
N THR A 34 -23.46 22.05 -18.46
CA THR A 34 -22.14 22.22 -19.05
C THR A 34 -21.34 20.94 -18.82
N LEU A 35 -20.90 20.28 -19.89
CA LEU A 35 -20.24 18.98 -19.80
C LEU A 35 -18.79 19.12 -19.34
N ALA A 36 -18.00 19.96 -20.01
CA ALA A 36 -16.62 20.29 -19.64
C ALA A 36 -16.17 21.58 -20.36
N GLY A 37 -15.19 22.27 -19.79
CA GLY A 37 -14.47 23.36 -20.44
C GLY A 37 -13.23 22.85 -21.14
N ILE A 38 -12.99 23.28 -22.38
CA ILE A 38 -11.78 22.98 -23.13
C ILE A 38 -10.91 24.24 -23.13
N GLN A 39 -9.69 24.13 -22.61
CA GLN A 39 -8.71 25.19 -22.60
C GLN A 39 -7.57 24.83 -23.56
N PHE A 40 -7.30 25.74 -24.49
CA PHE A 40 -6.15 25.68 -25.38
C PHE A 40 -4.96 26.45 -24.78
N SER A 41 -3.75 26.13 -25.23
CA SER A 41 -2.55 26.84 -24.82
C SER A 41 -2.54 28.29 -25.32
N ASP A 42 -1.93 29.18 -24.52
CA ASP A 42 -1.86 30.62 -24.84
C ASP A 42 -1.06 30.90 -26.13
N SER A 43 -0.23 29.96 -26.59
CA SER A 43 0.56 30.06 -27.82
C SER A 43 -0.28 30.06 -29.10
N LEU A 44 -1.53 29.58 -29.02
CA LEU A 44 -2.47 29.55 -30.15
C LEU A 44 -3.24 30.87 -30.32
N ALA A 45 -3.09 31.83 -29.41
CA ALA A 45 -3.80 33.10 -29.47
C ALA A 45 -3.44 33.92 -30.72
N GLY A 46 -4.44 34.17 -31.58
CA GLY A 46 -4.30 35.02 -32.78
C GLY A 46 -3.67 34.32 -34.00
N ARG A 47 -3.41 33.01 -33.93
CA ARG A 47 -3.02 32.20 -35.09
C ARG A 47 -4.24 31.78 -35.90
N THR A 48 -4.05 31.65 -37.21
CA THR A 48 -5.06 31.14 -38.15
C THR A 48 -4.91 29.65 -38.42
N ASP A 49 -3.73 29.10 -38.14
CA ASP A 49 -3.35 27.73 -38.47
C ASP A 49 -2.98 26.98 -37.19
N LEU A 50 -3.41 25.72 -37.07
CA LEU A 50 -3.00 24.82 -35.99
C LEU A 50 -1.57 24.30 -36.23
N ASP A 51 -0.79 24.20 -35.15
CA ASP A 51 0.53 23.57 -35.16
C ASP A 51 0.39 22.04 -35.08
N ASP A 52 1.41 21.30 -35.51
CA ASP A 52 1.44 19.84 -35.49
C ASP A 52 1.31 19.29 -34.05
N ASN A 53 1.70 20.10 -33.05
CA ASN A 53 1.60 19.77 -31.64
C ASN A 53 0.52 20.64 -30.96
N LEU A 54 -0.57 20.00 -30.55
CA LEU A 54 -1.69 20.65 -29.85
C LEU A 54 -1.72 20.26 -28.37
N GLU A 55 -1.51 21.23 -27.48
CA GLU A 55 -1.70 21.08 -26.04
C GLU A 55 -3.12 21.53 -25.65
N VAL A 56 -3.89 20.60 -25.08
CA VAL A 56 -5.27 20.84 -24.65
C VAL A 56 -5.45 20.41 -23.19
N THR A 57 -6.06 21.29 -22.40
CA THR A 57 -6.47 21.00 -21.03
C THR A 57 -7.99 20.90 -20.96
N ILE A 58 -8.50 19.72 -20.58
CA ILE A 58 -9.93 19.50 -20.38
C ILE A 58 -10.26 19.68 -18.90
N ARG A 59 -11.11 20.67 -18.60
CA ARG A 59 -11.57 21.02 -17.24
C ARG A 59 -12.99 20.49 -17.04
N PHE A 60 -13.15 19.53 -16.13
CA PHE A 60 -14.46 19.00 -15.77
C PHE A 60 -15.02 19.66 -14.50
N PRO A 61 -16.32 20.03 -14.48
CA PRO A 61 -16.98 20.49 -13.26
C PRO A 61 -17.05 19.37 -12.21
N SER A 62 -17.09 19.75 -10.93
CA SER A 62 -17.10 18.77 -9.84
C SER A 62 -18.47 18.13 -9.61
N GLU A 63 -19.51 18.78 -10.13
CA GLU A 63 -20.94 18.51 -9.94
C GLU A 63 -21.42 17.32 -10.79
N LEU A 64 -20.77 17.07 -11.93
CA LEU A 64 -21.07 15.93 -12.81
C LEU A 64 -20.45 14.60 -12.32
N ARG A 65 -19.80 14.61 -11.16
CA ARG A 65 -19.16 13.41 -10.61
C ARG A 65 -20.19 12.47 -10.02
N VAL A 66 -20.13 11.21 -10.43
CA VAL A 66 -21.02 10.17 -9.87
C VAL A 66 -20.54 9.80 -8.46
N LEU A 67 -21.26 10.28 -7.45
CA LEU A 67 -21.01 9.93 -6.05
C LEU A 67 -21.50 8.51 -5.77
N ASN A 68 -20.59 7.61 -5.40
CA ASN A 68 -20.95 6.30 -4.92
C ASN A 68 -20.98 6.31 -3.38
N ALA A 69 -22.11 5.97 -2.76
CA ALA A 69 -22.27 6.01 -1.31
C ALA A 69 -21.36 5.04 -0.55
N SER A 70 -20.84 4.01 -1.22
CA SER A 70 -19.92 3.00 -0.65
C SER A 70 -18.44 3.36 -0.76
N ALA A 71 -18.09 4.33 -1.61
CA ALA A 71 -16.72 4.83 -1.77
C ALA A 71 -16.64 6.18 -1.05
N GLY A 72 -15.84 6.28 0.02
CA GLY A 72 -15.73 7.51 0.82
C GLY A 72 -15.47 8.77 -0.03
N ILE A 73 -15.74 9.94 0.53
CA ILE A 73 -15.72 11.25 -0.18
C ILE A 73 -14.42 11.49 -0.98
N LEU A 74 -13.28 11.00 -0.48
CA LEU A 74 -11.96 11.17 -1.11
C LEU A 74 -11.69 10.24 -2.31
N THR A 75 -12.42 9.13 -2.45
CA THR A 75 -12.25 8.18 -3.57
C THR A 75 -13.15 8.49 -4.77
N SER A 76 -14.13 9.37 -4.58
CA SER A 76 -15.11 9.77 -5.59
C SER A 76 -14.68 11.00 -6.40
N ILE A 77 -13.43 11.42 -6.25
CA ILE A 77 -12.84 12.60 -6.90
C ILE A 77 -11.68 12.16 -7.80
N TRP A 78 -11.50 12.84 -8.94
CA TRP A 78 -10.30 12.69 -9.74
C TRP A 78 -9.08 13.19 -8.98
N CYS A 79 -8.31 12.27 -8.41
CA CYS A 79 -7.03 12.57 -7.78
C CYS A 79 -5.93 12.63 -8.84
N THR A 80 -5.86 13.70 -9.63
CA THR A 80 -4.82 13.88 -10.68
C THR A 80 -3.40 13.94 -10.11
N TYR A 81 -3.26 14.21 -8.81
CA TYR A 81 -1.96 14.19 -8.12
C TYR A 81 -1.41 12.77 -7.88
N ALA A 82 -2.21 11.72 -8.05
CA ALA A 82 -1.82 10.33 -7.79
C ALA A 82 -2.16 9.43 -8.99
N MET A 83 -1.14 8.87 -9.63
CA MET A 83 -1.33 7.92 -10.73
C MET A 83 -1.88 6.56 -10.27
N PHE A 84 -1.56 6.16 -9.03
CA PHE A 84 -1.95 4.87 -8.46
C PHE A 84 -2.63 5.05 -7.10
N PHE A 85 -3.53 4.12 -6.77
CA PHE A 85 -4.17 4.09 -5.46
C PHE A 85 -3.13 3.83 -4.36
N PRO A 86 -3.22 4.52 -3.20
CA PRO A 86 -2.28 4.34 -2.09
C PRO A 86 -2.25 2.92 -1.51
N LEU A 87 -3.38 2.19 -1.63
CA LEU A 87 -3.54 0.80 -1.22
C LEU A 87 -3.94 -0.02 -2.44
N GLN A 88 -3.07 -0.95 -2.85
CA GLN A 88 -3.37 -1.92 -3.88
C GLN A 88 -4.17 -3.05 -3.24
N ILE A 89 -5.44 -3.14 -3.59
CA ILE A 89 -6.31 -4.25 -3.22
C ILE A 89 -6.05 -5.36 -4.26
N PRO A 90 -5.91 -6.63 -3.86
CA PRO A 90 -5.80 -7.72 -4.82
C PRO A 90 -7.05 -7.80 -5.70
N GLY A 91 -6.85 -8.13 -6.97
CA GLY A 91 -7.93 -8.23 -7.95
C GLY A 91 -8.09 -7.00 -8.86
N PRO A 92 -9.03 -7.07 -9.81
CA PRO A 92 -9.36 -5.94 -10.66
C PRO A 92 -10.04 -4.84 -9.84
N ARG A 93 -9.67 -3.57 -10.08
CA ARG A 93 -10.20 -2.41 -9.34
C ARG A 93 -11.73 -2.31 -9.36
N ASN A 94 -12.36 -2.85 -10.39
CA ASN A 94 -13.80 -3.06 -10.44
C ASN A 94 -14.06 -4.35 -11.24
N PRO A 95 -14.58 -5.42 -10.61
CA PRO A 95 -14.85 -6.68 -11.31
C PRO A 95 -16.13 -6.63 -12.16
N ASP A 96 -17.13 -5.83 -11.78
CA ASP A 96 -18.48 -5.91 -12.37
C ASP A 96 -18.67 -5.01 -13.60
N LEU A 97 -17.84 -3.97 -13.74
CA LEU A 97 -17.96 -2.99 -14.83
C LEU A 97 -16.85 -3.13 -15.87
N ASN A 98 -17.23 -3.17 -17.15
CA ASN A 98 -16.28 -3.17 -18.27
C ASN A 98 -15.70 -1.77 -18.56
N ASN A 99 -16.34 -0.71 -18.05
CA ASN A 99 -16.06 0.69 -18.39
C ASN A 99 -14.86 1.30 -17.63
N GLY A 100 -14.13 0.47 -16.88
CA GLY A 100 -13.07 0.90 -15.99
C GLY A 100 -13.56 1.10 -14.55
N ALA A 101 -12.62 1.36 -13.67
CA ALA A 101 -12.88 1.61 -12.25
C ALA A 101 -12.67 3.10 -11.94
N LEU A 102 -12.85 3.51 -10.68
CA LEU A 102 -12.58 4.90 -10.28
C LEU A 102 -11.11 5.29 -10.58
N PRO A 103 -10.84 6.51 -11.04
CA PRO A 103 -11.79 7.54 -11.53
C PRO A 103 -12.50 7.14 -12.84
N ARG A 104 -13.80 7.43 -12.96
CA ARG A 104 -14.68 6.95 -14.04
C ARG A 104 -14.56 7.77 -15.33
N TYR A 105 -13.41 7.74 -15.98
CA TYR A 105 -13.17 8.50 -17.22
C TYR A 105 -14.14 8.15 -18.37
N PHE A 106 -14.62 6.91 -18.42
CA PHE A 106 -15.61 6.48 -19.41
C PHE A 106 -17.01 6.99 -19.07
N ASP A 107 -17.52 6.67 -17.87
CA ASP A 107 -18.89 7.03 -17.49
C ASP A 107 -19.09 8.55 -17.36
N GLU A 108 -18.04 9.30 -16.99
CA GLU A 108 -18.07 10.76 -16.90
C GLU A 108 -17.82 11.45 -18.26
N GLY A 109 -17.59 10.70 -19.34
CA GLY A 109 -17.48 11.24 -20.70
C GLY A 109 -16.14 11.91 -21.04
N PHE A 110 -15.15 11.85 -20.17
CA PHE A 110 -13.80 12.37 -20.44
C PHE A 110 -13.17 11.71 -21.67
N LEU A 111 -13.22 10.38 -21.74
CA LEU A 111 -12.67 9.63 -22.88
C LEU A 111 -13.40 9.96 -24.18
N THR A 112 -14.71 10.21 -24.09
CA THR A 112 -15.53 10.60 -25.23
C THR A 112 -15.11 11.97 -25.76
N LEU A 113 -14.91 12.96 -24.88
CA LEU A 113 -14.40 14.27 -25.29
C LEU A 113 -12.98 14.19 -25.85
N GLN A 114 -12.10 13.43 -25.20
CA GLN A 114 -10.75 13.19 -25.70
C GLN A 114 -10.79 12.57 -27.11
N TYR A 115 -11.66 11.59 -27.35
CA TYR A 115 -11.85 10.98 -28.66
C TYR A 115 -12.32 12.00 -29.70
N TYR A 116 -13.33 12.82 -29.39
CA TYR A 116 -13.84 13.83 -30.32
C TYR A 116 -12.78 14.89 -30.66
N ILE A 117 -12.05 15.40 -29.67
CA ILE A 117 -10.99 16.41 -29.88
C ILE A 117 -9.89 15.82 -30.77
N SER A 118 -9.38 14.62 -30.45
CA SER A 118 -8.36 13.96 -31.27
C SER A 118 -8.86 13.67 -32.67
N ARG A 119 -10.13 13.25 -32.82
CA ARG A 119 -10.73 12.94 -34.12
C ARG A 119 -10.78 14.18 -35.02
N GLU A 120 -11.26 15.30 -34.49
CA GLU A 120 -11.34 16.54 -35.27
C GLU A 120 -9.95 17.13 -35.54
N PHE A 121 -9.00 17.01 -34.61
CA PHE A 121 -7.60 17.40 -34.84
C PHE A 121 -6.95 16.61 -35.98
N ILE A 122 -7.16 15.29 -36.03
CA ILE A 122 -6.66 14.45 -37.12
C ILE A 122 -7.33 14.81 -38.44
N LYS A 123 -8.65 15.05 -38.46
CA LYS A 123 -9.36 15.47 -39.69
C LYS A 123 -8.84 16.80 -40.23
N TYR A 124 -8.51 17.75 -39.35
CA TYR A 124 -7.96 19.04 -39.77
C TYR A 124 -6.63 18.88 -40.53
N HIS A 125 -5.74 17.99 -40.06
CA HIS A 125 -4.44 17.77 -40.71
C HIS A 125 -4.51 16.84 -41.92
N VAL A 126 -5.48 15.91 -41.92
CA VAL A 126 -5.73 14.99 -43.03
C VAL A 126 -6.78 15.62 -43.93
N ASP A 127 -6.34 16.56 -44.78
CA ASP A 127 -7.13 17.30 -45.78
C ASP A 127 -7.62 16.39 -46.94
N ASN A 128 -8.22 15.25 -46.60
CA ASN A 128 -8.58 14.20 -47.53
C ASN A 128 -9.95 13.63 -47.12
N ASP A 129 -11.00 14.09 -47.80
CA ASP A 129 -12.42 13.68 -47.58
C ASP A 129 -12.64 12.15 -47.68
N SER A 130 -11.70 11.42 -48.27
CA SER A 130 -11.72 9.95 -48.35
C SER A 130 -11.29 9.24 -47.05
N PHE A 131 -10.76 9.95 -46.05
CA PHE A 131 -10.27 9.34 -44.82
C PHE A 131 -11.42 9.03 -43.86
N GLN A 132 -11.87 7.78 -43.87
CA GLN A 132 -12.81 7.27 -42.87
C GLN A 132 -12.06 6.92 -41.59
N MET A 133 -12.47 7.52 -40.47
CA MET A 133 -11.96 7.20 -39.15
C MET A 133 -12.23 5.72 -38.80
N PRO A 134 -11.24 4.98 -38.28
CA PRO A 134 -11.46 3.62 -37.82
C PRO A 134 -12.44 3.60 -36.64
N THR A 135 -13.26 2.54 -36.55
CA THR A 135 -14.12 2.32 -35.39
C THR A 135 -13.25 2.02 -34.16
N LEU A 136 -13.17 2.98 -33.23
CA LEU A 136 -12.46 2.79 -31.98
C LEU A 136 -13.39 2.09 -30.97
N THR A 137 -12.97 0.97 -30.43
CA THR A 137 -13.62 0.30 -29.30
C THR A 137 -12.66 0.24 -28.11
N MET A 138 -13.19 0.39 -26.91
CA MET A 138 -12.42 0.27 -25.68
C MET A 138 -12.69 -1.11 -25.07
N GLN A 139 -11.62 -1.83 -24.75
CA GLN A 139 -11.69 -3.08 -24.00
C GLN A 139 -10.63 -3.09 -22.91
N ARG A 140 -11.00 -3.54 -21.71
CA ARG A 140 -10.05 -3.72 -20.62
C ARG A 140 -9.18 -4.94 -20.89
N PHE A 141 -7.92 -4.85 -20.47
CA PHE A 141 -7.07 -6.04 -20.40
C PHE A 141 -7.70 -7.07 -19.45
N PRO A 142 -7.74 -8.35 -19.85
CA PRO A 142 -8.22 -9.41 -18.98
C PRO A 142 -7.34 -9.48 -17.73
N TYR A 143 -7.96 -9.60 -16.57
CA TYR A 143 -7.27 -9.80 -15.31
C TYR A 143 -7.13 -11.31 -15.06
N PRO A 144 -6.00 -11.80 -14.50
CA PRO A 144 -5.85 -13.20 -14.14
C PRO A 144 -6.92 -13.64 -13.13
N THR A 145 -7.09 -14.95 -12.98
CA THR A 145 -7.99 -15.50 -11.97
C THR A 145 -7.57 -15.03 -10.59
N TRP A 146 -8.52 -14.50 -9.82
CA TRP A 146 -8.27 -13.95 -8.50
C TRP A 146 -9.37 -14.41 -7.53
N THR A 147 -9.03 -14.48 -6.26
CA THR A 147 -9.96 -14.86 -5.19
C THR A 147 -10.34 -13.63 -4.38
N HIS A 148 -11.62 -13.27 -4.37
CA HIS A 148 -12.12 -12.17 -3.55
C HIS A 148 -12.33 -12.63 -2.11
N ASP A 149 -11.35 -12.39 -1.25
CA ASP A 149 -11.51 -12.59 0.20
C ASP A 149 -11.54 -11.23 0.94
N PRO A 150 -12.73 -10.74 1.33
CA PRO A 150 -12.84 -9.49 2.09
C PRO A 150 -12.28 -9.62 3.51
N LEU A 151 -12.18 -10.84 4.07
CA LEU A 151 -11.62 -11.06 5.39
C LEU A 151 -10.13 -10.74 5.41
N LEU A 152 -9.41 -11.03 4.33
CA LEU A 152 -7.96 -10.77 4.22
C LEU A 152 -7.62 -9.28 4.39
N LEU A 153 -8.48 -8.39 3.87
CA LEU A 153 -8.30 -6.94 4.03
C LEU A 153 -8.52 -6.48 5.48
N ALA A 154 -9.51 -7.05 6.17
CA ALA A 154 -9.69 -6.82 7.60
C ALA A 154 -8.51 -7.40 8.41
N LEU A 155 -8.08 -8.61 8.06
CA LEU A 155 -6.96 -9.31 8.67
C LEU A 155 -5.67 -8.49 8.54
N GLN A 156 -5.43 -7.87 7.39
CA GLN A 156 -4.29 -6.98 7.15
C GLN A 156 -4.20 -5.84 8.17
N SER A 157 -5.33 -5.26 8.59
CA SER A 157 -5.34 -4.16 9.55
C SER A 157 -5.30 -4.62 11.01
N PHE A 158 -5.81 -5.81 11.33
CA PHE A 158 -6.00 -6.25 12.73
C PHE A 158 -5.01 -7.31 13.22
N VAL A 159 -4.31 -8.03 12.34
CA VAL A 159 -3.39 -9.11 12.75
C VAL A 159 -2.27 -8.60 13.66
N GLY A 160 -1.69 -7.45 13.34
CA GLY A 160 -0.66 -6.85 14.18
C GLY A 160 -1.15 -6.59 15.61
N LEU A 161 -2.41 -6.16 15.77
CA LEU A 161 -3.04 -5.95 17.07
C LEU A 161 -3.24 -7.28 17.81
N MET A 162 -3.70 -8.32 17.11
CA MET A 162 -3.93 -9.65 17.72
C MET A 162 -2.63 -10.23 18.28
N PHE A 163 -1.56 -10.25 17.48
CA PHE A 163 -0.26 -10.75 17.94
C PHE A 163 0.35 -9.88 19.03
N MET A 164 0.17 -8.56 18.97
CA MET A 164 0.61 -7.66 20.03
C MET A 164 -0.05 -8.03 21.36
N LEU A 165 -1.37 -8.25 21.39
CA LEU A 165 -2.12 -8.60 22.60
C LEU A 165 -1.70 -9.95 23.19
N THR A 166 -1.43 -10.95 22.35
CA THR A 166 -0.99 -12.28 22.82
C THR A 166 0.29 -12.21 23.66
N PHE A 167 1.24 -11.36 23.28
CA PHE A 167 2.54 -11.29 23.94
C PHE A 167 2.65 -10.23 25.06
N VAL A 168 1.61 -9.43 25.32
CA VAL A 168 1.58 -8.45 26.44
C VAL A 168 1.87 -9.16 27.76
N TYR A 169 1.10 -10.20 28.08
CA TYR A 169 1.18 -10.86 29.39
C TYR A 169 2.55 -11.54 29.61
N PRO A 170 3.08 -12.36 28.67
CA PRO A 170 4.43 -12.88 28.77
C PRO A 170 5.49 -11.79 29.00
N CYS A 171 5.45 -10.70 28.22
CA CYS A 171 6.41 -9.60 28.34
C CYS A 171 6.37 -8.96 29.74
N LEU A 172 5.19 -8.61 30.24
CA LEU A 172 5.03 -8.00 31.55
C LEU A 172 5.50 -8.92 32.68
N ASN A 173 5.20 -10.21 32.59
CA ASN A 173 5.62 -11.18 33.59
C ASN A 173 7.15 -11.35 33.59
N ILE A 174 7.78 -11.43 32.41
CA ILE A 174 9.24 -11.50 32.29
C ILE A 174 9.91 -10.29 32.96
N VAL A 175 9.47 -9.07 32.65
CA VAL A 175 10.02 -7.86 33.27
C VAL A 175 9.83 -7.89 34.79
N LYS A 176 8.64 -8.29 35.26
CA LYS A 176 8.35 -8.40 36.69
C LYS A 176 9.30 -9.38 37.39
N VAL A 177 9.47 -10.58 36.85
CA VAL A 177 10.33 -11.60 37.47
C VAL A 177 11.79 -11.12 37.53
N LEU A 178 12.33 -10.59 36.43
CA LEU A 178 13.71 -10.08 36.40
C LEU A 178 13.93 -8.94 37.41
N THR A 179 12.97 -8.03 37.50
CA THR A 179 13.05 -6.89 38.40
C THR A 179 12.81 -7.27 39.85
N THR A 180 11.97 -8.29 40.14
CA THR A 180 11.85 -8.83 41.51
C THR A 180 13.12 -9.53 41.97
N GLU A 181 13.81 -10.24 41.08
CA GLU A 181 15.10 -10.86 41.39
C GLU A 181 16.16 -9.79 41.71
N LYS A 182 16.18 -8.71 40.92
CA LYS A 182 17.03 -7.54 41.13
C LYS A 182 16.68 -6.81 42.44
N GLU A 183 15.39 -6.62 42.73
CA GLU A 183 14.91 -5.95 43.94
C GLU A 183 15.30 -6.71 45.21
N LYS A 184 15.24 -8.05 45.16
CA LYS A 184 15.69 -8.94 46.26
C LYS A 184 17.21 -9.12 46.32
N GLN A 185 17.97 -8.49 45.42
CA GLN A 185 19.43 -8.62 45.30
C GLN A 185 19.93 -10.06 45.15
N LEU A 186 19.09 -10.97 44.65
CA LEU A 186 19.46 -12.38 44.48
C LEU A 186 20.60 -12.53 43.47
N LYS A 187 20.64 -11.66 42.46
CA LYS A 187 21.73 -11.61 41.49
C LYS A 187 23.09 -11.28 42.13
N GLU A 188 23.13 -10.34 43.08
CA GLU A 188 24.40 -9.99 43.75
C GLU A 188 24.83 -11.11 44.72
N ALA A 189 23.88 -11.76 45.39
CA ALA A 189 24.16 -12.95 46.20
C ALA A 189 24.79 -14.08 45.38
N MET A 190 24.31 -14.34 44.16
CA MET A 190 24.90 -15.34 43.26
C MET A 190 26.31 -14.97 42.78
N LYS A 191 26.58 -13.67 42.55
CA LYS A 191 27.95 -13.22 42.22
C LYS A 191 28.92 -13.44 43.38
N ILE A 192 28.48 -13.26 44.63
CA ILE A 192 29.29 -13.56 45.82
C ILE A 192 29.61 -15.05 45.92
N MET A 193 28.70 -15.92 45.46
CA MET A 193 28.93 -17.38 45.37
C MET A 193 29.90 -17.78 44.24
N GLY A 194 30.46 -16.83 43.47
CA GLY A 194 31.47 -17.07 42.45
C GLY A 194 30.93 -17.25 41.02
N LEU A 195 29.64 -17.00 40.79
CA LEU A 195 29.05 -17.11 39.45
C LEU A 195 29.35 -15.85 38.60
N PRO A 196 29.82 -16.01 37.34
CA PRO A 196 30.11 -14.87 36.47
C PRO A 196 28.81 -14.23 35.94
N ASN A 197 28.81 -12.89 35.81
CA ASN A 197 27.63 -12.10 35.44
C ASN A 197 27.05 -12.45 34.05
N TRP A 198 27.89 -12.83 33.08
CA TRP A 198 27.42 -13.19 31.73
C TRP A 198 26.54 -14.45 31.75
N LEU A 199 26.86 -15.40 32.64
CA LEU A 199 26.13 -16.67 32.76
C LEU A 199 24.69 -16.44 33.24
N HIS A 200 24.47 -15.48 34.14
CA HIS A 200 23.13 -15.09 34.57
C HIS A 200 22.29 -14.56 33.42
N TRP A 201 22.85 -13.69 32.57
CA TRP A 201 22.14 -13.15 31.42
C TRP A 201 21.82 -14.21 30.37
N THR A 202 22.77 -15.12 30.09
CA THR A 202 22.53 -16.22 29.15
C THR A 202 21.51 -17.22 29.68
N ALA A 203 21.53 -17.52 30.98
CA ALA A 203 20.55 -18.41 31.60
C ALA A 203 19.13 -17.84 31.52
N TRP A 204 18.97 -16.54 31.82
CA TRP A 204 17.70 -15.85 31.64
C TRP A 204 17.25 -15.85 30.18
N PHE A 205 18.17 -15.58 29.25
CA PHE A 205 17.87 -15.57 27.82
C PHE A 205 17.32 -16.94 27.38
N ILE A 206 18.04 -18.03 27.67
CA ILE A 206 17.65 -19.39 27.28
C ILE A 206 16.31 -19.79 27.92
N LYS A 207 16.13 -19.52 29.21
CA LYS A 207 14.88 -19.83 29.93
C LYS A 207 13.68 -19.12 29.30
N ILE A 208 13.81 -17.82 29.03
CA ILE A 208 12.72 -17.03 28.44
C ILE A 208 12.49 -17.45 26.98
N PHE A 209 13.56 -17.71 26.23
CA PHE A 209 13.49 -18.15 24.84
C PHE A 209 12.71 -19.46 24.69
N ILE A 210 12.99 -20.46 25.53
CA ILE A 210 12.23 -21.73 25.54
C ILE A 210 10.76 -21.49 25.87
N MET A 211 10.47 -20.64 26.86
CA MET A 211 9.09 -20.31 27.25
C MET A 211 8.31 -19.63 26.11
N LEU A 212 8.93 -18.67 25.40
CA LEU A 212 8.32 -17.99 24.26
C LEU A 212 8.19 -18.90 23.03
N LEU A 213 9.13 -19.83 22.83
CA LEU A 213 9.10 -20.78 21.73
C LEU A 213 7.88 -21.71 21.80
N ILE A 214 7.49 -22.14 23.00
CA ILE A 214 6.26 -22.91 23.22
C ILE A 214 5.03 -22.09 22.79
N SER A 215 4.97 -20.81 23.18
CA SER A 215 3.88 -19.91 22.77
C SER A 215 3.85 -19.69 21.25
N ILE A 216 5.01 -19.57 20.59
CA ILE A 216 5.11 -19.42 19.14
C ILE A 216 4.61 -20.67 18.41
N ILE A 217 4.99 -21.87 18.86
CA ILE A 217 4.51 -23.13 18.26
C ILE A 217 2.99 -23.22 18.36
N LEU A 218 2.42 -22.92 19.52
CA LEU A 218 0.97 -22.90 19.72
C LEU A 218 0.30 -21.93 18.75
N MET A 219 0.84 -20.71 18.61
CA MET A 219 0.32 -19.72 17.68
C MET A 219 0.39 -20.17 16.21
N LEU A 220 1.48 -20.82 15.81
CA LEU A 220 1.59 -21.38 14.45
C LEU A 220 0.52 -22.43 14.18
N ILE A 221 0.28 -23.32 15.15
CA ILE A 221 -0.77 -24.32 15.05
C ILE A 221 -2.13 -23.62 14.87
N LEU A 222 -2.47 -22.62 15.68
CA LEU A 222 -3.76 -21.92 15.56
C LEU A 222 -3.95 -21.24 14.19
N VAL A 223 -2.90 -20.65 13.63
CA VAL A 223 -2.96 -19.94 12.34
C VAL A 223 -2.99 -20.90 11.14
N LYS A 224 -2.35 -22.06 11.25
CA LYS A 224 -2.24 -23.05 10.16
C LYS A 224 -3.21 -24.21 10.22
N VAL A 225 -3.84 -24.46 11.37
CA VAL A 225 -4.87 -25.49 11.49
C VAL A 225 -6.06 -25.12 10.62
N ARG A 226 -6.57 -26.14 9.93
CA ARG A 226 -7.80 -26.08 9.16
C ARG A 226 -8.95 -26.21 10.13
N TRP A 227 -9.60 -25.09 10.43
CA TRP A 227 -10.72 -25.06 11.38
C TRP A 227 -12.02 -25.61 10.79
N PHE A 228 -12.18 -25.49 9.47
CA PHE A 228 -13.36 -25.97 8.74
C PHE A 228 -12.95 -27.17 7.87
N PRO A 229 -13.49 -28.37 8.12
CA PRO A 229 -13.10 -29.58 7.39
C PRO A 229 -13.54 -29.56 5.92
N ASP A 230 -14.59 -28.81 5.59
CA ASP A 230 -15.15 -28.72 4.24
C ASP A 230 -14.42 -27.73 3.32
N SER A 231 -13.44 -26.98 3.86
CA SER A 231 -12.69 -26.00 3.08
C SER A 231 -11.18 -26.23 3.16
N ASP A 232 -10.47 -25.98 2.07
CA ASP A 232 -9.00 -26.05 2.00
C ASP A 232 -8.31 -24.83 2.64
N TYR A 233 -9.08 -23.92 3.26
CA TYR A 233 -8.59 -22.64 3.74
C TYR A 233 -8.23 -22.68 5.25
N SER A 234 -6.99 -22.30 5.57
CA SER A 234 -6.52 -21.91 6.90
C SER A 234 -6.47 -20.38 7.01
N VAL A 235 -6.25 -19.83 8.21
CA VAL A 235 -6.20 -18.37 8.43
C VAL A 235 -5.15 -17.70 7.54
N LEU A 236 -3.98 -18.33 7.43
CA LEU A 236 -3.00 -18.02 6.38
C LEU A 236 -2.82 -19.29 5.55
N THR A 237 -3.26 -19.34 4.29
CA THR A 237 -3.17 -20.51 3.41
C THR A 237 -1.83 -20.60 2.71
N LEU A 238 -1.49 -19.57 1.95
CA LEU A 238 -0.38 -19.59 1.00
C LEU A 238 1.00 -19.47 1.66
N VAL A 239 1.07 -18.87 2.85
CA VAL A 239 2.34 -18.57 3.53
C VAL A 239 3.03 -19.86 4.00
N ASP A 240 4.31 -20.05 3.72
CA ASP A 240 5.03 -21.22 4.24
C ASP A 240 5.15 -21.18 5.79
N PRO A 241 4.77 -22.26 6.53
CA PRO A 241 4.85 -22.29 7.99
C PRO A 241 6.25 -22.06 8.58
N PHE A 242 7.30 -22.50 7.88
CA PHE A 242 8.69 -22.33 8.31
C PHE A 242 9.11 -20.86 8.24
N LEU A 243 8.71 -20.12 7.19
CA LEU A 243 8.99 -18.70 7.08
C LEU A 243 8.33 -17.92 8.22
N LEU A 244 7.07 -18.24 8.52
CA LEU A 244 6.33 -17.63 9.63
C LEU A 244 6.98 -17.96 10.99
N PHE A 245 7.46 -19.20 11.18
CA PHE A 245 8.19 -19.60 12.38
C PHE A 245 9.48 -18.79 12.57
N VAL A 246 10.31 -18.69 11.53
CA VAL A 246 11.58 -17.93 11.59
C VAL A 246 11.30 -16.46 11.92
N PHE A 247 10.28 -15.87 11.31
CA PHE A 247 9.86 -14.49 11.61
C PHE A 247 9.47 -14.30 13.08
N LEU A 248 8.64 -15.20 13.62
CA LEU A 248 8.21 -15.15 15.02
C LEU A 248 9.35 -15.40 16.01
N VAL A 249 10.32 -16.24 15.68
CA VAL A 249 11.53 -16.47 16.50
C VAL A 249 12.40 -15.23 16.57
N CYS A 250 12.62 -14.52 15.45
CA CYS A 250 13.32 -13.24 15.44
C CYS A 250 12.60 -12.20 16.32
N TYR A 251 11.27 -12.19 16.28
CA TYR A 251 10.46 -11.33 17.14
C TYR A 251 10.59 -11.70 18.64
N ALA A 252 10.64 -12.98 19.00
CA ALA A 252 10.92 -13.39 20.38
C ALA A 252 12.29 -12.90 20.87
N CYS A 253 13.34 -12.98 20.04
CA CYS A 253 14.64 -12.40 20.38
C CYS A 253 14.53 -10.89 20.66
N ALA A 254 13.78 -10.15 19.84
CA ALA A 254 13.54 -8.72 20.06
C ALA A 254 12.82 -8.45 21.40
N ILE A 255 11.76 -9.20 21.72
CA ILE A 255 11.04 -9.09 23.00
C ILE A 255 11.99 -9.31 24.19
N ILE A 256 12.84 -10.33 24.13
CA ILE A 256 13.77 -10.64 25.22
C ILE A 256 14.74 -9.47 25.45
N THR A 257 15.30 -8.92 24.36
CA THR A 257 16.22 -7.77 24.47
C THR A 257 15.53 -6.53 25.04
N PHE A 258 14.28 -6.27 24.68
CA PHE A 258 13.48 -5.20 25.26
C PHE A 258 13.26 -5.40 26.76
N CYS A 259 12.84 -6.60 27.18
CA CYS A 259 12.64 -6.95 28.59
C CYS A 259 13.93 -6.74 29.41
N PHE A 260 15.08 -7.11 28.86
CA PHE A 260 16.38 -6.91 29.51
C PHE A 260 16.71 -5.42 29.67
N VAL A 261 16.51 -4.60 28.64
CA VAL A 261 16.74 -3.14 28.74
C VAL A 261 15.89 -2.53 29.86
N ILE A 262 14.59 -2.83 29.91
CA ILE A 262 13.70 -2.32 30.96
C ILE A 262 14.14 -2.82 32.35
N SER A 263 14.54 -4.07 32.48
CA SER A 263 14.99 -4.63 33.76
C SER A 263 16.25 -3.95 34.33
N VAL A 264 17.11 -3.42 33.45
CA VAL A 264 18.34 -2.72 33.85
C VAL A 264 18.01 -1.31 34.35
N LEU A 265 17.04 -0.61 33.74
CA LEU A 265 16.69 0.78 34.06
C LEU A 265 15.99 0.95 35.42
N PHE A 266 15.23 -0.06 35.87
CA PHE A 266 14.41 0.07 37.08
C PHE A 266 14.87 -0.85 38.21
N SER A 267 14.75 -0.38 39.45
CA SER A 267 15.12 -1.13 40.67
C SER A 267 13.91 -1.75 41.40
N LYS A 268 12.70 -1.20 41.19
CA LYS A 268 11.45 -1.66 41.81
C LYS A 268 10.60 -2.43 40.80
N ALA A 269 10.08 -3.59 41.21
CA ALA A 269 9.43 -4.50 40.26
C ALA A 269 8.07 -4.02 39.74
N ASN A 270 7.23 -3.49 40.63
CA ASN A 270 5.89 -3.04 40.25
C ASN A 270 5.95 -1.82 39.31
N THR A 271 6.87 -0.88 39.56
CA THR A 271 7.06 0.30 38.69
C THR A 271 7.66 -0.08 37.35
N ALA A 272 8.59 -1.05 37.31
CA ALA A 272 9.16 -1.53 36.06
C ALA A 272 8.09 -2.21 35.18
N THR A 273 7.20 -2.98 35.80
CA THR A 273 6.12 -3.68 35.08
C THR A 273 5.11 -2.70 34.49
N THR A 274 4.71 -1.66 35.23
CA THR A 274 3.78 -0.64 34.70
C THR A 274 4.41 0.13 33.54
N ILE A 275 5.67 0.54 33.66
CA ILE A 275 6.39 1.25 32.61
C ILE A 275 6.61 0.37 31.38
N ALA A 276 6.92 -0.92 31.57
CA ALA A 276 7.00 -1.88 30.47
C ALA A 276 5.68 -1.98 29.70
N GLY A 277 4.54 -1.99 30.42
CA GLY A 277 3.21 -1.98 29.81
C GLY A 277 2.94 -0.74 28.97
N PHE A 278 3.27 0.44 29.51
CA PHE A 278 3.15 1.68 28.76
C PHE A 278 4.04 1.69 27.52
N ALA A 279 5.30 1.28 27.65
CA ALA A 279 6.24 1.20 26.52
C ALA A 279 5.78 0.20 25.45
N TRP A 280 5.17 -0.93 25.86
CA TRP A 280 4.62 -1.94 24.95
C TRP A 280 3.53 -1.36 24.05
N PHE A 281 2.53 -0.69 24.64
CA PHE A 281 1.45 -0.07 23.86
C PHE A 281 1.95 1.12 23.03
N LEU A 282 2.82 1.95 23.58
CA LEU A 282 3.41 3.09 22.87
C LEU A 282 4.15 2.65 21.60
N SER A 283 4.90 1.55 21.69
CA SER A 283 5.61 0.97 20.54
C SER A 283 4.66 0.51 19.42
N TYR A 284 3.42 0.15 19.74
CA TYR A 284 2.41 -0.23 18.74
C TYR A 284 1.64 1.00 18.21
N CYS A 285 1.39 2.01 19.03
CA CYS A 285 0.73 3.24 18.61
C CYS A 285 1.46 3.95 17.45
N ILE A 286 2.79 3.86 17.40
CA ILE A 286 3.59 4.41 16.29
C ILE A 286 3.11 3.80 14.96
N TRP A 287 2.95 2.48 14.91
CA TRP A 287 2.48 1.76 13.73
C TRP A 287 1.09 2.22 13.28
N THR A 288 0.13 2.34 14.20
CA THR A 288 -1.28 2.66 13.86
C THR A 288 -1.44 4.01 13.16
N PHE A 289 -0.62 5.01 13.51
CA PHE A 289 -0.66 6.31 12.83
C PHE A 289 0.02 6.27 11.47
N LEU A 290 1.09 5.48 11.32
CA LEU A 290 1.92 5.44 10.12
C LEU A 290 1.39 4.51 9.02
N GLN A 291 0.55 3.52 9.38
CA GLN A 291 -0.04 2.57 8.43
C GLN A 291 -0.75 3.28 7.25
N ASN A 292 -1.50 4.35 7.52
CA ASN A 292 -2.21 5.12 6.49
C ASN A 292 -1.29 5.91 5.54
N ARG A 293 -0.03 6.15 5.93
CA ARG A 293 0.96 6.90 5.15
C ARG A 293 2.04 5.99 4.56
N TYR A 294 1.86 4.68 4.60
CA TYR A 294 2.87 3.72 4.16
C TYR A 294 3.39 3.94 2.73
N GLY A 295 2.51 4.36 1.81
CA GLY A 295 2.85 4.62 0.41
C GLY A 295 3.76 5.84 0.19
N THR A 296 3.74 6.83 1.09
CA THR A 296 4.49 8.09 0.94
C THR A 296 5.80 8.11 1.74
N LEU A 297 6.02 7.15 2.63
CA LEU A 297 7.20 7.11 3.48
C LEU A 297 8.44 6.63 2.71
N SER A 298 9.55 7.34 2.90
CA SER A 298 10.85 6.91 2.40
C SER A 298 11.32 5.61 3.08
N LEU A 299 12.23 4.88 2.43
CA LEU A 299 12.78 3.63 2.97
C LEU A 299 13.47 3.84 4.34
N ALA A 300 14.20 4.95 4.52
CA ALA A 300 14.84 5.27 5.79
C ALA A 300 13.83 5.46 6.92
N GLN A 301 12.70 6.14 6.66
CA GLN A 301 11.62 6.32 7.63
C GLN A 301 10.99 4.97 8.00
N LYS A 302 10.78 4.08 7.02
CA LYS A 302 10.28 2.71 7.28
C LYS A 302 11.22 1.94 8.20
N MET A 303 12.53 2.01 7.97
CA MET A 303 13.54 1.35 8.81
C MET A 303 13.57 1.90 10.24
N LEU A 304 13.42 3.22 10.41
CA LEU A 304 13.38 3.84 11.74
C LEU A 304 12.17 3.40 12.56
N ILE A 305 11.02 3.26 11.91
CA ILE A 305 9.79 2.77 12.55
C ILE A 305 9.96 1.31 13.00
N CYS A 306 10.66 0.50 12.20
CA CYS A 306 11.01 -0.88 12.54
C CYS A 306 11.99 -1.02 13.71
N LEU A 307 12.58 0.07 14.24
CA LEU A 307 13.40 -0.02 15.45
C LEU A 307 12.55 -0.38 16.68
N ALA A 308 11.27 -0.03 16.65
CA ALA A 308 10.32 -0.40 17.69
C ALA A 308 9.78 -1.82 17.40
N TRP A 309 10.03 -2.77 18.29
CA TRP A 309 9.77 -4.20 18.07
C TRP A 309 8.31 -4.51 17.72
N ASN A 310 7.34 -3.85 18.37
CA ASN A 310 5.91 -4.05 18.06
C ASN A 310 5.53 -3.45 16.70
N SER A 311 6.17 -2.35 16.29
CA SER A 311 5.95 -1.76 14.96
C SER A 311 6.56 -2.61 13.86
N ALA A 312 7.77 -3.16 14.08
CA ALA A 312 8.41 -4.08 13.14
C ALA A 312 7.59 -5.35 12.90
N MET A 313 7.02 -5.92 13.98
CA MET A 313 6.15 -7.08 13.90
C MET A 313 4.87 -6.78 13.10
N ALA A 314 4.18 -5.68 13.43
CA ALA A 314 2.95 -5.30 12.73
C ALA A 314 3.20 -5.03 11.25
N PHE A 315 4.31 -4.36 10.92
CA PHE A 315 4.72 -4.12 9.55
C PHE A 315 5.03 -5.43 8.80
N GLY A 316 5.76 -6.36 9.43
CA GLY A 316 6.07 -7.67 8.85
C GLY A 316 4.81 -8.48 8.53
N PHE A 317 3.84 -8.51 9.44
CA PHE A 317 2.55 -9.18 9.18
C PHE A 317 1.73 -8.52 8.09
N GLN A 318 1.70 -7.18 8.00
CA GLN A 318 1.02 -6.50 6.90
C GLN A 318 1.61 -6.94 5.55
N MET A 319 2.93 -7.05 5.45
CA MET A 319 3.59 -7.50 4.23
C MET A 319 3.26 -8.96 3.93
N ILE A 320 3.34 -9.86 4.92
CA ILE A 320 3.00 -11.28 4.75
C ILE A 320 1.57 -11.44 4.20
N ILE A 321 0.59 -10.70 4.74
CA ILE A 321 -0.80 -10.75 4.32
C ILE A 321 -1.00 -10.14 2.93
N MET A 322 -0.29 -9.05 2.61
CA MET A 322 -0.32 -8.46 1.27
C MET A 322 0.17 -9.46 0.21
N TRP A 323 1.20 -10.24 0.53
CA TRP A 323 1.71 -11.31 -0.34
C TRP A 323 0.82 -12.55 -0.36
N GLU A 324 0.01 -12.78 0.68
CA GLU A 324 -1.01 -13.81 0.63
C GLU A 324 -2.19 -13.42 -0.27
N GLY A 325 -2.54 -12.13 -0.31
CA GLY A 325 -3.62 -11.65 -1.19
C GLY A 325 -3.26 -11.64 -2.66
N THR A 326 -1.97 -11.70 -2.98
CA THR A 326 -1.48 -11.79 -4.35
C THR A 326 -1.06 -13.24 -4.60
N PRO A 327 -1.72 -13.99 -5.50
CA PRO A 327 -1.29 -15.36 -5.81
C PRO A 327 0.15 -15.41 -6.37
N ASP A 328 0.66 -14.27 -6.83
CA ASP A 328 1.98 -14.10 -7.44
C ASP A 328 3.04 -13.83 -6.37
N ALA A 329 3.40 -14.87 -5.61
CA ALA A 329 4.56 -14.81 -4.72
C ALA A 329 5.83 -14.61 -5.57
N LEU A 330 6.33 -13.37 -5.58
CA LEU A 330 7.45 -12.87 -6.40
C LEU A 330 8.73 -13.70 -6.34
N TYR A 331 8.91 -14.57 -5.34
CA TYR A 331 10.03 -15.53 -5.28
C TYR A 331 9.78 -16.79 -6.11
N VAL A 332 8.59 -17.40 -6.01
CA VAL A 332 8.27 -18.65 -6.69
C VAL A 332 8.06 -18.40 -8.18
N GLU A 333 7.38 -17.33 -8.57
CA GLU A 333 7.19 -16.98 -9.98
C GLU A 333 8.48 -16.41 -10.60
N ALA A 334 9.32 -15.70 -9.84
CA ALA A 334 10.61 -15.27 -10.37
C ALA A 334 11.56 -16.45 -10.57
N VAL A 335 11.52 -17.51 -9.77
CA VAL A 335 12.41 -18.68 -9.90
C VAL A 335 11.82 -19.74 -10.84
N PHE A 336 10.49 -19.88 -10.87
CA PHE A 336 9.72 -20.74 -11.76
C PHE A 336 8.54 -19.97 -12.34
N PRO A 337 8.78 -19.10 -13.33
CA PRO A 337 7.68 -18.51 -14.07
C PRO A 337 6.96 -19.62 -14.82
N GLY A 338 5.63 -19.51 -14.93
CA GLY A 338 4.81 -20.43 -15.72
C GLY A 338 5.14 -20.36 -17.22
N ASP A 339 4.17 -20.64 -18.08
CA ASP A 339 4.37 -20.78 -19.53
C ASP A 339 5.01 -19.55 -20.22
N TYR A 340 4.98 -18.38 -19.57
CA TYR A 340 5.57 -17.14 -20.08
C TYR A 340 6.35 -16.38 -18.99
N GLY A 341 7.64 -16.70 -18.84
CA GLY A 341 8.59 -15.85 -18.12
C GLY A 341 10.02 -16.40 -18.12
N VAL A 342 11.00 -15.53 -17.83
CA VAL A 342 12.42 -15.92 -17.76
C VAL A 342 12.77 -16.23 -16.30
N PRO A 343 13.12 -17.49 -15.95
CA PRO A 343 13.47 -17.85 -14.58
C PRO A 343 14.72 -17.10 -14.12
N LYS A 344 14.60 -16.41 -13.00
CA LYS A 344 15.71 -15.87 -12.21
C LYS A 344 16.30 -17.00 -11.36
N ARG A 345 17.61 -16.91 -11.12
CA ARG A 345 18.32 -17.92 -10.32
C ARG A 345 17.81 -17.91 -8.88
N TRP A 346 17.80 -19.07 -8.22
CA TRP A 346 17.34 -19.24 -6.83
C TRP A 346 17.99 -18.26 -5.83
N TYR A 347 19.24 -17.86 -6.09
CA TYR A 347 19.97 -16.90 -5.24
C TYR A 347 19.75 -15.42 -5.62
N PHE A 348 18.80 -15.12 -6.52
CA PHE A 348 18.48 -13.75 -6.95
C PHE A 348 18.22 -12.76 -5.80
N PRO A 349 17.57 -13.13 -4.67
CA PRO A 349 17.44 -12.23 -3.52
C PRO A 349 18.77 -11.83 -2.86
N PHE A 350 19.85 -12.60 -3.07
CA PHE A 350 21.18 -12.30 -2.54
C PHE A 350 22.05 -11.52 -3.53
N THR A 351 21.52 -11.19 -4.71
CA THR A 351 22.26 -10.41 -5.70
C THR A 351 22.15 -8.91 -5.43
N LYS A 352 23.25 -8.19 -5.63
CA LYS A 352 23.29 -6.72 -5.49
C LYS A 352 22.27 -6.02 -6.40
N SER A 353 21.95 -6.61 -7.56
CA SER A 353 20.93 -6.12 -8.50
C SER A 353 19.51 -6.09 -7.93
N PHE A 354 19.17 -6.97 -6.98
CA PHE A 354 17.86 -7.00 -6.34
C PHE A 354 17.69 -5.84 -5.35
N TRP A 355 18.69 -5.61 -4.50
CA TRP A 355 18.64 -4.59 -3.45
C TRP A 355 18.97 -3.18 -3.94
N CYS A 356 19.84 -3.05 -4.94
CA CYS A 356 20.30 -1.73 -5.40
C CYS A 356 19.57 -1.19 -6.64
N GLY A 357 18.66 -1.97 -7.24
CA GLY A 357 18.03 -1.63 -8.51
C GLY A 357 19.04 -1.62 -9.66
N ASN A 358 18.61 -2.01 -10.87
CA ASN A 358 19.48 -1.96 -12.03
C ASN A 358 19.52 -0.52 -12.55
N THR A 359 20.63 0.21 -12.37
CA THR A 359 20.85 1.57 -12.90
C THR A 359 21.12 1.59 -14.41
N LYS A 360 20.55 0.66 -15.18
CA LYS A 360 20.75 0.58 -16.62
C LYS A 360 19.44 0.84 -17.38
N ASN A 361 19.43 1.99 -18.03
CA ASN A 361 18.53 2.48 -19.07
C ASN A 361 17.14 2.94 -18.62
N THR A 362 17.08 4.16 -18.08
CA THR A 362 15.98 5.08 -18.38
C THR A 362 15.99 5.38 -19.88
N GLY A 363 15.39 4.49 -20.68
CA GLY A 363 14.84 4.90 -21.96
C GLY A 363 13.75 5.91 -21.65
N LYS A 364 13.96 7.17 -22.04
CA LYS A 364 12.91 8.18 -22.07
C LYS A 364 11.79 7.65 -22.96
N PHE A 365 10.69 7.23 -22.36
CA PHE A 365 9.41 7.18 -23.07
C PHE A 365 8.82 8.57 -22.91
N THR A 366 9.03 9.39 -23.94
CA THR A 366 8.21 10.55 -24.22
C THR A 366 6.98 10.05 -24.95
N GLU A 367 5.83 10.11 -24.30
CA GLU A 367 4.53 10.31 -24.97
C GLU A 367 3.97 11.64 -24.48
#